data_AF-A0A0N1DEH7-F1
#
_entry.id   AF-A0A0N1DEH7-F1
#
_cell.length_a   1.000
_cell.length_b   1.000
_cell.length_c   1.000
_cell.angle_alpha   90.00
_cell.angle_beta   90.00
_cell.angle_gamma   90.00
#
_symmetry.space_group_name_H-M   'P 1'
#
loop_
_entity.id
_entity.type
_entity.pdbx_description
1 polymer ?
#
loop_
_entity_poly.entity_id
_entity_poly.type
_entity_poly.pdbx_seq_one_letter_code
_entity_poly.pdbx_strand_id
1 'polypeptide(L)'
;MHEFTDFLLWRPNVSASDETGKPLEIDLLRICLWNEFSEIKTDYGAALIELMYELAIEELMEYLAHMVSLSSVNFKAWAAARSALKSLLPSKSISEIFGFIWGAVKGAEKAIGRKNINGAAHAGNLIPSNIIQAAEAFEARPPKQGHREFFRLSHIKPSQISNTIYKLILGDKDGAFKIPLPRYISEVMRPTLEGITTAKAAKAFFEQ
;
A
#
# COMPACT_ATOMS: atom_id res chain seq x y z
N MET A 1 20.67 -2.74 -26.00
CA MET A 1 21.45 -3.26 -24.87
C MET A 1 21.25 -2.23 -23.76
N HIS A 2 20.21 -2.40 -22.94
CA HIS A 2 19.89 -1.46 -21.86
C HIS A 2 20.61 -1.97 -20.62
N GLU A 3 21.45 -1.12 -20.05
CA GLU A 3 22.16 -1.37 -18.80
C GLU A 3 21.12 -1.65 -17.70
N PHE A 4 21.20 -2.85 -17.14
CA PHE A 4 20.61 -3.16 -15.85
C PHE A 4 21.28 -2.23 -14.85
N THR A 5 20.57 -1.21 -14.38
CA THR A 5 20.91 -0.58 -13.12
C THR A 5 20.74 -1.63 -12.02
N ASP A 6 21.85 -2.08 -11.47
CA ASP A 6 21.92 -2.92 -10.28
C ASP A 6 21.22 -2.20 -9.11
N PHE A 7 19.92 -2.46 -8.93
CA PHE A 7 19.21 -2.11 -7.69
C PHE A 7 19.66 -3.00 -6.49
N LEU A 8 20.65 -3.87 -6.68
CA LEU A 8 21.15 -4.82 -5.67
C LEU A 8 22.36 -4.34 -4.86
N LEU A 9 22.80 -3.08 -5.02
CA LEU A 9 23.77 -2.45 -4.13
C LEU A 9 23.11 -1.41 -3.22
N TRP A 10 22.04 -1.82 -2.51
CA TRP A 10 21.64 -1.09 -1.31
C TRP A 10 22.73 -1.30 -0.25
N ARG A 11 23.62 -0.31 -0.10
CA ARG A 11 24.47 -0.19 1.08
C ARG A 11 23.69 0.59 2.13
N PRO A 12 23.35 0.00 3.29
CA PRO A 12 22.65 0.71 4.35
C PRO A 12 23.64 1.66 5.01
N ASN A 13 23.74 2.89 4.51
CA ASN A 13 24.28 3.99 5.30
C ASN A 13 23.11 4.67 6.03
N VAL A 14 22.53 3.97 7.01
CA VAL A 14 21.89 4.64 8.15
C VAL A 14 22.95 4.71 9.25
N SER A 15 24.07 5.32 8.94
CA SER A 15 24.93 5.91 9.95
C SER A 15 25.02 7.36 9.55
N ALA A 16 24.38 8.24 10.31
CA ALA A 16 24.78 9.63 10.33
C ALA A 16 26.31 9.61 10.45
N SER A 17 27.00 10.20 9.48
CA SER A 17 28.44 10.35 9.54
C SER A 17 28.75 11.06 10.85
N ASP A 18 29.34 10.37 11.82
CA ASP A 18 30.20 11.11 12.72
C ASP A 18 31.30 11.77 11.86
N GLU A 19 31.89 12.86 12.33
CA GLU A 19 32.96 13.56 11.62
C GLU A 19 34.17 12.65 11.30
N THR A 20 34.15 11.40 11.79
CA THR A 20 35.21 10.39 11.67
C THR A 20 34.89 9.26 10.67
N GLY A 21 33.71 9.26 10.04
CA GLY A 21 33.31 8.30 8.99
C GLY A 21 33.14 6.85 9.46
N LYS A 22 32.91 6.62 10.76
CA LYS A 22 32.72 5.25 11.28
C LYS A 22 31.25 4.83 11.24
N PRO A 23 30.97 3.53 10.99
CA PRO A 23 29.60 3.02 11.11
C PRO A 23 29.13 3.12 12.56
N LEU A 24 27.90 3.59 12.77
CA LEU A 24 27.28 3.60 14.09
C LEU A 24 27.07 2.16 14.60
N GLU A 25 27.38 1.94 15.88
CA GLU A 25 26.94 0.74 16.58
C GLU A 25 25.41 0.69 16.64
N ILE A 26 24.83 -0.51 16.61
CA ILE A 26 23.38 -0.70 16.49
C ILE A 26 22.59 -0.04 17.63
N ASP A 27 23.12 -0.03 18.85
CA ASP A 27 22.46 0.59 20.00
C ASP A 27 22.51 2.12 19.93
N LEU A 28 23.61 2.68 19.44
CA LEU A 28 23.73 4.12 19.20
C LEU A 28 22.81 4.56 18.06
N LEU A 29 22.73 3.79 16.97
CA LEU A 29 21.77 4.04 15.90
C LEU A 29 20.33 4.04 16.43
N ARG A 30 19.98 3.08 17.30
CA ARG A 30 18.66 3.02 17.93
C ARG A 30 18.38 4.24 18.80
N ILE A 31 19.37 4.72 19.57
CA ILE A 31 19.23 5.93 20.39
C ILE A 31 19.10 7.17 19.51
N CYS A 32 19.90 7.30 18.45
CA CYS A 32 19.80 8.42 17.50
C CYS A 32 18.44 8.46 16.82
N LEU A 33 17.97 7.33 16.30
CA LEU A 33 16.63 7.22 15.72
C LEU A 33 15.57 7.53 16.78
N TRP A 34 15.69 6.98 17.98
CA TRP A 34 14.75 7.26 19.07
C TRP A 34 14.70 8.76 19.40
N ASN A 35 15.85 9.42 19.55
CA ASN A 35 15.93 10.85 19.84
C ASN A 35 15.38 11.68 18.69
N GLU A 36 15.69 11.32 17.44
CA GLU A 36 15.19 12.02 16.25
C GLU A 36 13.68 11.84 16.06
N PHE A 37 13.13 10.69 16.45
CA PHE A 37 11.69 10.43 16.47
C PHE A 37 11.00 10.89 17.77
N SER A 38 11.73 11.21 18.82
CA SER A 38 11.18 11.61 20.12
C SER A 38 10.56 13.01 20.09
N GLU A 39 11.04 13.87 19.20
CA GLU A 39 10.44 15.15 18.87
C GLU A 39 9.95 15.09 17.43
N ILE A 40 8.65 14.84 17.25
CA ILE A 40 8.05 14.80 15.93
C ILE A 40 8.02 16.22 15.39
N LYS A 41 9.00 16.55 14.54
CA LYS A 41 8.99 17.81 13.80
C LYS A 41 7.81 17.76 12.84
N THR A 42 6.93 18.76 12.93
CA THR A 42 5.76 18.94 12.06
C THR A 42 6.11 18.95 10.56
N ASP A 43 7.36 19.25 10.21
CA ASP A 43 7.89 19.29 8.85
C ASP A 43 8.03 17.88 8.19
N TYR A 44 8.11 16.80 8.98
CA TYR A 44 8.17 15.43 8.45
C TYR A 44 6.81 14.92 7.95
N GLY A 45 5.72 15.62 8.25
CA GLY A 45 4.37 15.19 7.90
C GLY A 45 4.18 15.00 6.38
N ALA A 46 4.70 15.91 5.57
CA ALA A 46 4.54 15.84 4.11
C ALA A 46 5.30 14.65 3.49
N ALA A 47 6.56 14.47 3.86
CA ALA A 47 7.40 13.37 3.36
C ALA A 47 6.87 12.00 3.85
N LEU A 48 6.40 11.92 5.10
CA LEU A 48 5.80 10.70 5.62
C LEU A 48 4.48 10.37 4.89
N ILE A 49 3.64 11.37 4.62
CA ILE A 49 2.42 11.20 3.84
C ILE A 49 2.75 10.67 2.45
N GLU A 50 3.70 11.31 1.75
CA GLU A 50 4.15 10.86 0.42
C GLU A 50 4.61 9.40 0.44
N LEU A 51 5.48 9.04 1.39
CA LEU A 51 5.97 7.68 1.56
C LEU A 51 4.83 6.69 1.85
N MET A 52 3.83 7.08 2.64
CA MET A 52 2.66 6.22 2.90
C MET A 52 1.84 5.97 1.63
N TYR A 53 1.68 6.96 0.75
CA TYR A 53 1.04 6.78 -0.55
C TYR A 53 1.85 5.87 -1.47
N GLU A 54 3.16 6.05 -1.53
CA GLU A 54 4.05 5.18 -2.32
C GLU A 54 3.96 3.73 -1.87
N LEU A 55 4.07 3.49 -0.56
CA LEU A 55 3.96 2.15 0.03
C LEU A 55 2.59 1.52 -0.26
N ALA A 56 1.51 2.29 -0.17
CA ALA A 56 0.17 1.80 -0.52
C ALA A 56 0.09 1.38 -1.99
N ILE A 57 0.70 2.14 -2.91
CA ILE A 57 0.76 1.76 -4.33
C ILE A 57 1.57 0.49 -4.54
N GLU A 58 2.75 0.36 -3.92
CA GLU A 58 3.55 -0.85 -4.08
C GLU A 58 2.82 -2.08 -3.55
N GLU A 59 2.14 -1.98 -2.41
CA GLU A 59 1.34 -3.08 -1.85
C GLU A 59 0.21 -3.49 -2.80
N LEU A 60 -0.50 -2.52 -3.40
CA LEU A 60 -1.55 -2.80 -4.38
C LEU A 60 -1.01 -3.43 -5.66
N MET A 61 0.15 -2.97 -6.14
CA MET A 61 0.83 -3.51 -7.32
C MET A 61 1.33 -4.94 -7.08
N GLU A 62 1.89 -5.21 -5.90
CA GLU A 62 2.32 -6.56 -5.49
C GLU A 62 1.12 -7.52 -5.42
N TYR A 63 0.01 -7.07 -4.83
CA TYR A 63 -1.22 -7.86 -4.80
C TYR A 63 -1.78 -8.13 -6.20
N LEU A 64 -1.79 -7.14 -7.10
CA LEU A 64 -2.17 -7.35 -8.50
C LEU A 64 -1.24 -8.38 -9.18
N ALA A 65 0.07 -8.28 -8.96
CA ALA A 65 1.02 -9.22 -9.53
C ALA A 65 0.82 -10.66 -9.03
N HIS A 66 0.53 -10.80 -7.74
CA HIS A 66 0.13 -12.08 -7.16
C HIS A 66 -1.15 -12.62 -7.80
N MET A 67 -2.19 -11.79 -7.95
CA MET A 67 -3.45 -12.23 -8.56
C MET A 67 -3.29 -12.63 -10.03
N VAL A 68 -2.47 -11.90 -10.79
CA VAL A 68 -2.15 -12.21 -12.18
C VAL A 68 -1.38 -13.53 -12.27
N SER A 69 -0.40 -13.77 -11.40
CA SER A 69 0.40 -15.02 -11.43
C SER A 69 -0.42 -16.26 -11.10
N LEU A 70 -1.52 -16.10 -10.35
CA LEU A 70 -2.50 -17.16 -10.07
C LEU A 70 -3.58 -17.32 -11.16
N SER A 71 -3.48 -16.59 -12.28
CA SER A 71 -4.49 -16.58 -13.34
C SER A 71 -3.91 -17.00 -14.70
N SER A 72 -4.77 -17.31 -15.66
CA SER A 72 -4.38 -17.58 -17.05
C SER A 72 -4.24 -16.31 -17.91
N VAL A 73 -4.22 -15.13 -17.30
CA VAL A 73 -4.24 -13.85 -18.02
C VAL A 73 -2.82 -13.43 -18.42
N ASN A 74 -2.66 -12.92 -19.64
CA ASN A 74 -1.41 -12.30 -20.07
C ASN A 74 -1.47 -10.78 -19.84
N PHE A 75 -1.03 -10.34 -18.67
CA PHE A 75 -1.13 -8.95 -18.26
C PHE A 75 0.11 -8.13 -18.64
N LYS A 76 -0.10 -7.02 -19.37
CA LYS A 76 0.98 -6.11 -19.81
C LYS A 76 0.73 -4.63 -19.46
N ALA A 77 -0.46 -4.27 -19.00
CA ALA A 77 -0.88 -2.89 -18.77
C ALA A 77 -0.47 -2.35 -17.38
N TRP A 78 0.76 -2.62 -16.93
CA TRP A 78 1.24 -2.29 -15.57
C TRP A 78 1.19 -0.80 -15.24
N ALA A 79 1.62 0.07 -16.17
CA ALA A 79 1.55 1.52 -15.97
C ALA A 79 0.11 2.03 -15.84
N ALA A 80 -0.81 1.51 -16.66
CA ALA A 80 -2.22 1.86 -16.58
C ALA A 80 -2.86 1.37 -15.28
N ALA A 81 -2.51 0.14 -14.83
CA ALA A 81 -2.94 -0.36 -13.51
C ALA A 81 -2.43 0.54 -12.39
N ARG A 82 -1.16 0.93 -12.39
CA ARG A 82 -0.59 1.82 -11.37
C ARG A 82 -1.35 3.15 -11.30
N SER A 83 -1.66 3.74 -12.45
CA SER A 83 -2.45 4.98 -12.53
C SER A 83 -3.86 4.79 -11.97
N ALA A 84 -4.54 3.71 -12.36
CA ALA A 84 -5.88 3.38 -11.87
C ALA A 84 -5.91 3.14 -10.35
N LEU A 85 -4.92 2.44 -9.81
CA LEU A 85 -4.80 2.21 -8.37
C LEU A 85 -4.54 3.51 -7.61
N LYS A 86 -3.67 4.38 -8.16
CA LYS A 86 -3.37 5.70 -7.60
C LYS A 86 -4.59 6.61 -7.55
N SER A 87 -5.47 6.55 -8.55
CA SER A 87 -6.70 7.35 -8.53
C SER A 87 -7.71 6.91 -7.48
N LEU A 88 -7.61 5.68 -6.95
CA LEU A 88 -8.54 5.15 -5.95
C LEU A 88 -8.12 5.41 -4.50
N LEU A 89 -6.81 5.55 -4.22
CA LEU A 89 -6.29 5.80 -2.86
C LEU A 89 -6.91 6.99 -2.10
N PRO A 90 -7.33 8.09 -2.76
CA PRO A 90 -7.98 9.19 -2.05
C PRO A 90 -9.36 8.85 -1.46
N SER A 91 -10.03 7.81 -1.94
CA SER A 91 -11.40 7.49 -1.50
C SER A 91 -11.59 6.05 -1.03
N LYS A 92 -10.66 5.15 -1.34
CA LYS A 92 -10.76 3.72 -1.05
C LYS A 92 -9.63 3.26 -0.14
N SER A 93 -9.97 2.36 0.77
CA SER A 93 -8.99 1.62 1.57
C SER A 93 -8.25 0.57 0.74
N ILE A 94 -7.06 0.15 1.19
CA ILE A 94 -6.28 -0.89 0.51
C ILE A 94 -7.09 -2.20 0.42
N SER A 95 -7.81 -2.56 1.49
CA SER A 95 -8.70 -3.73 1.53
C SER A 95 -9.80 -3.68 0.47
N GLU A 96 -10.44 -2.53 0.25
CA GLU A 96 -11.46 -2.40 -0.81
C GLU A 96 -10.82 -2.55 -2.19
N ILE A 97 -9.66 -1.92 -2.42
CA ILE A 97 -8.97 -1.99 -3.70
C ILE A 97 -8.48 -3.42 -3.99
N PHE A 98 -8.07 -4.20 -2.98
CA PHE A 98 -7.81 -5.64 -3.12
C PHE A 98 -9.03 -6.38 -3.67
N GLY A 99 -10.23 -6.03 -3.20
CA GLY A 99 -11.47 -6.59 -3.73
C GLY A 99 -11.71 -6.27 -5.20
N PHE A 100 -11.47 -5.02 -5.60
CA PHE A 100 -11.59 -4.59 -7.00
C PHE A 100 -10.57 -5.28 -7.91
N ILE A 101 -9.32 -5.40 -7.47
CA ILE A 101 -8.26 -6.15 -8.17
C ILE A 101 -8.69 -7.61 -8.36
N TRP A 102 -9.11 -8.27 -7.28
CA TRP A 102 -9.53 -9.67 -7.32
C TRP A 102 -10.69 -9.87 -8.32
N GLY A 103 -11.70 -9.01 -8.26
CA GLY A 103 -12.85 -9.03 -9.15
C GLY A 103 -12.46 -8.83 -10.62
N ALA A 104 -11.59 -7.85 -10.89
CA ALA A 104 -11.12 -7.56 -12.25
C ALA A 104 -10.31 -8.70 -12.87
N VAL A 105 -9.39 -9.31 -12.11
CA VAL A 105 -8.59 -10.44 -12.58
C VAL A 105 -9.46 -11.68 -12.82
N LYS A 106 -10.37 -12.01 -11.88
CA LYS A 106 -11.31 -13.13 -12.08
C LYS A 106 -12.30 -12.89 -13.21
N GLY A 107 -12.70 -11.64 -13.44
CA GLY A 107 -13.49 -11.25 -14.61
C GLY A 107 -12.75 -11.51 -15.92
N ALA A 108 -11.47 -11.09 -16.00
CA ALA A 108 -10.62 -11.31 -17.17
C ALA A 108 -10.38 -12.81 -17.43
N GLU A 109 -10.09 -13.60 -16.40
CA GLU A 109 -9.93 -15.06 -16.50
C GLU A 109 -11.19 -15.74 -17.06
N LYS A 110 -12.38 -15.38 -16.54
CA LYS A 110 -13.66 -15.90 -17.04
C LYS A 110 -13.92 -15.52 -18.50
N ALA A 111 -13.52 -14.32 -18.93
CA ALA A 111 -13.69 -13.86 -20.30
C ALA A 111 -12.90 -14.72 -21.30
N ILE A 112 -11.69 -15.14 -20.93
CA ILE A 112 -10.86 -16.06 -21.72
C ILE A 112 -11.57 -17.40 -21.91
N GLY A 113 -12.13 -17.97 -20.84
CA GLY A 113 -12.81 -19.26 -20.87
C GLY A 113 -14.11 -19.30 -21.71
N ARG A 114 -14.77 -18.15 -21.92
CA ARG A 114 -16.06 -18.05 -22.61
C ARG A 114 -15.97 -18.06 -24.15
N LYS A 115 -14.79 -18.29 -24.75
CA LYS A 115 -14.55 -18.23 -26.21
C LYS A 115 -14.96 -16.90 -26.87
N ASN A 116 -15.08 -15.81 -26.10
CA ASN A 116 -15.19 -14.48 -26.68
C ASN A 116 -13.83 -14.08 -27.27
N ILE A 117 -13.86 -13.36 -28.40
CA ILE A 117 -12.80 -13.06 -29.38
C ILE A 117 -11.51 -12.42 -28.81
N ASN A 118 -11.48 -12.13 -27.52
CA ASN A 118 -10.45 -11.37 -26.86
C ASN A 118 -9.46 -12.31 -26.18
N GLY A 119 -8.38 -12.68 -26.89
CA GLY A 119 -7.32 -13.55 -26.36
C GLY A 119 -6.74 -13.06 -25.03
N ALA A 120 -5.96 -13.91 -24.35
CA ALA A 120 -5.46 -13.67 -22.99
C ALA A 120 -4.79 -12.29 -22.75
N ALA A 121 -4.17 -11.72 -23.79
CA ALA A 121 -3.58 -10.38 -23.75
C ALA A 121 -4.63 -9.26 -23.75
N HIS A 122 -5.69 -9.37 -24.56
CA HIS A 122 -6.77 -8.38 -24.57
C HIS A 122 -7.53 -8.39 -23.25
N ALA A 123 -7.87 -9.58 -22.73
CA ALA A 123 -8.51 -9.72 -21.43
C ALA A 123 -7.67 -9.09 -20.30
N GLY A 124 -6.34 -9.27 -20.34
CA GLY A 124 -5.43 -8.62 -19.40
C GLY A 124 -5.41 -7.10 -19.50
N ASN A 125 -5.42 -6.55 -20.70
CA ASN A 125 -5.39 -5.09 -20.90
C ASN A 125 -6.66 -4.38 -20.41
N LEU A 126 -7.77 -5.11 -20.20
CA LEU A 126 -8.99 -4.55 -19.62
C LEU A 126 -8.96 -4.47 -18.09
N ILE A 127 -8.02 -5.14 -17.41
CA ILE A 127 -7.95 -5.16 -15.93
C ILE A 127 -7.95 -3.75 -15.32
N PRO A 128 -7.15 -2.77 -15.77
CA PRO A 128 -7.15 -1.43 -15.16
C PRO A 128 -8.51 -0.73 -15.26
N SER A 129 -9.17 -0.81 -16.42
CA SER A 129 -10.51 -0.23 -16.61
C SER A 129 -11.55 -0.96 -15.76
N ASN A 130 -11.47 -2.29 -15.68
CA ASN A 130 -12.37 -3.10 -14.85
C ASN A 130 -12.22 -2.80 -13.35
N ILE A 131 -11.01 -2.47 -12.88
CA ILE A 131 -10.78 -2.02 -11.49
C ILE A 131 -11.56 -0.74 -11.21
N ILE A 132 -11.47 0.25 -12.11
CA ILE A 132 -12.20 1.52 -11.97
C ILE A 132 -13.71 1.30 -12.04
N GLN A 133 -14.19 0.53 -13.02
CA GLN A 133 -15.62 0.22 -13.14
C GLN A 133 -16.16 -0.51 -11.91
N ALA A 134 -15.38 -1.41 -11.31
CA ALA A 134 -15.75 -2.09 -10.08
C ALA A 134 -15.87 -1.11 -8.91
N ALA A 135 -14.96 -0.13 -8.81
CA ALA A 135 -15.01 0.90 -7.79
C ALA A 135 -16.22 1.84 -7.98
N GLU A 136 -16.53 2.25 -9.22
CA GLU A 136 -17.70 3.07 -9.55
C GLU A 136 -19.01 2.33 -9.28
N ALA A 137 -19.10 1.06 -9.65
CA ALA A 137 -20.26 0.22 -9.38
C ALA A 137 -20.48 0.04 -7.87
N PHE A 138 -19.41 -0.04 -7.10
CA PHE A 138 -19.47 -0.09 -5.63
C PHE A 138 -20.04 1.19 -5.04
N GLU A 139 -19.66 2.37 -5.54
CA GLU A 139 -20.26 3.65 -5.12
C GLU A 139 -21.74 3.73 -5.47
N ALA A 140 -22.11 3.30 -6.69
CA ALA A 140 -23.50 3.37 -7.14
C ALA A 140 -24.42 2.37 -6.42
N ARG A 141 -23.89 1.20 -6.03
CA ARG A 141 -24.65 0.11 -5.42
C ARG A 141 -23.79 -0.59 -4.35
N PRO A 142 -23.60 0.06 -3.19
CA PRO A 142 -22.86 -0.55 -2.10
C PRO A 142 -23.56 -1.85 -1.68
N PRO A 143 -22.81 -2.96 -1.48
CA PRO A 143 -23.40 -4.23 -1.11
C PRO A 143 -24.09 -4.12 0.26
N LYS A 144 -25.28 -4.73 0.40
CA LYS A 144 -26.13 -4.65 1.62
C LYS A 144 -25.47 -5.27 2.86
N GLN A 145 -24.66 -6.30 2.64
CA GLN A 145 -23.68 -6.77 3.61
C GLN A 145 -22.37 -6.13 3.16
N GLY A 146 -21.67 -5.42 4.05
CA GLY A 146 -20.40 -4.74 3.71
C GLY A 146 -19.46 -5.65 2.93
N HIS A 147 -18.49 -5.06 2.22
CA HIS A 147 -17.60 -5.82 1.35
C HIS A 147 -17.00 -7.03 2.08
N ARG A 148 -16.73 -8.11 1.33
CA ARG A 148 -15.96 -9.23 1.88
C ARG A 148 -14.65 -8.64 2.36
N GLU A 149 -14.43 -8.60 3.68
CA GLU A 149 -13.20 -8.02 4.21
C GLU A 149 -12.03 -8.78 3.60
N PHE A 150 -11.21 -8.08 2.83
CA PHE A 150 -9.96 -8.64 2.36
C PHE A 150 -8.97 -8.47 3.49
N PHE A 151 -8.29 -9.56 3.82
CA PHE A 151 -7.19 -9.54 4.77
C PHE A 151 -5.89 -9.45 3.99
N ARG A 152 -4.87 -8.84 4.59
CA ARG A 152 -3.51 -8.94 4.06
C ARG A 152 -3.17 -10.43 3.90
N LEU A 153 -2.58 -10.77 2.76
CA LEU A 153 -2.18 -12.14 2.49
C LEU A 153 -1.12 -12.56 3.51
N SER A 154 -1.41 -13.56 4.34
CA SER A 154 -0.55 -13.97 5.47
C SER A 154 0.86 -14.39 5.06
N HIS A 155 1.05 -14.80 3.81
CA HIS A 155 2.33 -15.19 3.24
C HIS A 155 3.08 -14.04 2.56
N ILE A 156 2.41 -12.91 2.27
CA ILE A 156 3.06 -11.70 1.77
C ILE A 156 3.35 -10.80 2.97
N LYS A 157 4.63 -10.71 3.32
CA LYS A 157 5.06 -9.88 4.44
C LYS A 157 5.03 -8.42 4.01
N PRO A 158 4.45 -7.50 4.81
CA PRO A 158 4.59 -6.07 4.57
C PRO A 158 6.07 -5.69 4.45
N SER A 159 6.36 -4.68 3.64
CA SER A 159 7.73 -4.15 3.52
C SER A 159 8.26 -3.72 4.89
N GLN A 160 9.59 -3.80 5.07
CA GLN A 160 10.20 -3.40 6.34
C GLN A 160 9.96 -1.92 6.64
N ILE A 161 9.88 -1.08 5.61
CA ILE A 161 9.53 0.34 5.74
C ILE A 161 8.10 0.49 6.26
N SER A 162 7.13 -0.26 5.71
CA SER A 162 5.77 -0.29 6.24
C SER A 162 5.73 -0.75 7.70
N ASN A 163 6.49 -1.78 8.07
CA ASN A 163 6.57 -2.22 9.46
C ASN A 163 7.15 -1.12 10.37
N THR A 164 8.19 -0.43 9.94
CA THR A 164 8.77 0.67 10.72
C THR A 164 7.75 1.79 10.93
N ILE A 165 7.08 2.24 9.88
CA ILE A 165 6.09 3.32 9.98
C ILE A 165 4.89 2.90 10.82
N TYR A 166 4.20 1.85 10.40
CA TYR A 166 2.92 1.49 11.00
C TYR A 166 3.09 0.85 12.37
N LYS A 167 4.00 -0.11 12.51
CA LYS A 167 4.16 -0.86 13.77
C LYS A 167 5.08 -0.15 14.76
N LEU A 168 6.23 0.36 14.33
CA LEU A 168 7.23 0.91 15.27
C LEU A 168 6.95 2.37 15.61
N ILE A 169 6.66 3.22 14.63
CA ILE A 169 6.43 4.66 14.85
C ILE A 169 5.00 4.91 15.32
N LEU A 170 4.00 4.39 14.60
CA LEU A 170 2.60 4.67 14.89
C LEU A 170 1.96 3.68 15.90
N GLY A 171 2.61 2.55 16.20
CA GLY A 171 2.07 1.54 17.12
C GLY A 171 0.81 0.82 16.61
N ASP A 172 0.56 0.85 15.30
CA ASP A 172 -0.61 0.31 14.62
C ASP A 172 -0.21 -0.62 13.48
N LYS A 173 -0.10 -1.92 13.78
CA LYS A 173 0.37 -2.94 12.83
C LYS A 173 -0.44 -3.02 11.54
N ASP A 174 -1.75 -2.79 11.59
CA ASP A 174 -2.63 -2.93 10.43
C ASP A 174 -2.67 -1.65 9.59
N GLY A 175 -2.28 -0.51 10.17
CA GLY A 175 -2.12 0.76 9.48
C GLY A 175 -3.39 1.21 8.75
N ALA A 176 -3.21 1.87 7.62
CA ALA A 176 -4.30 2.35 6.74
C ALA A 176 -4.97 1.23 5.92
N PHE A 177 -4.80 -0.05 6.26
CA PHE A 177 -5.27 -1.15 5.41
C PHE A 177 -6.80 -1.17 5.24
N LYS A 178 -7.54 -0.91 6.33
CA LYS A 178 -9.01 -0.88 6.36
C LYS A 178 -9.61 0.53 6.31
N ILE A 179 -8.78 1.58 6.34
CA ILE A 179 -9.23 2.98 6.41
C ILE A 179 -8.64 3.73 5.21
N PRO A 180 -9.43 4.48 4.41
CA PRO A 180 -8.88 5.30 3.34
C PRO A 180 -7.71 6.17 3.81
N LEU A 181 -6.65 6.24 3.01
CA LEU A 181 -5.38 6.82 3.44
C LEU A 181 -5.48 8.28 3.90
N PRO A 182 -6.21 9.19 3.21
CA PRO A 182 -6.40 10.56 3.71
C PRO A 182 -7.02 10.61 5.10
N ARG A 183 -8.01 9.75 5.35
CA ARG A 183 -8.72 9.67 6.63
C ARG A 183 -7.81 9.12 7.72
N TYR A 184 -7.06 8.07 7.42
CA TYR A 184 -6.04 7.55 8.33
C TYR A 184 -5.01 8.62 8.70
N ILE A 185 -4.55 9.40 7.72
CA ILE A 185 -3.59 10.48 7.92
C ILE A 185 -4.14 11.54 8.87
N SER A 186 -5.37 12.02 8.63
CA SER A 186 -5.97 13.09 9.43
C SER A 186 -6.40 12.65 10.82
N GLU A 187 -6.91 11.42 10.94
CA GLU A 187 -7.59 10.98 12.17
C GLU A 187 -6.74 10.08 13.05
N VAL A 188 -5.72 9.41 12.50
CA VAL A 188 -4.87 8.46 13.24
C VAL A 188 -3.43 8.93 13.27
N MET A 189 -2.81 9.08 12.09
CA MET A 189 -1.38 9.39 11.98
C MET A 189 -1.05 10.73 12.62
N ARG A 190 -1.70 11.83 12.19
CA ARG A 190 -1.38 13.17 12.70
C ARG A 190 -1.62 13.28 14.22
N PRO A 191 -2.78 12.87 14.79
CA PRO A 191 -2.98 12.93 16.24
C PRO A 191 -2.01 12.05 17.03
N THR A 192 -1.58 10.91 16.47
CA THR A 192 -0.55 10.06 17.09
C THR A 192 0.79 10.76 17.12
N LEU A 193 1.15 11.41 16.02
CA LEU A 193 2.42 12.11 15.91
C LEU A 193 2.48 13.40 16.74
N GLU A 194 1.33 14.05 16.95
CA GLU A 194 1.22 15.24 17.80
C GLU A 194 1.13 14.87 19.31
N GLY A 195 1.17 13.59 19.65
CA GLY A 195 1.06 13.11 21.04
C GLY A 195 -0.33 13.30 21.65
N ILE A 196 -1.35 13.60 20.85
CA ILE A 196 -2.73 13.85 21.29
C ILE A 196 -3.40 12.55 21.72
N THR A 197 -3.14 11.45 21.00
CA THR A 197 -3.74 10.14 21.27
C THR A 197 -2.82 9.03 20.77
N THR A 198 -3.13 7.77 21.10
CA THR A 198 -2.46 6.62 20.49
C THR A 198 -3.22 6.18 19.24
N ALA A 199 -2.54 5.59 18.26
CA ALA A 199 -3.20 5.10 17.05
C ALA A 199 -4.31 4.08 17.36
N LYS A 200 -4.12 3.25 18.39
CA LYS A 200 -5.14 2.32 18.91
C LYS A 200 -6.40 3.06 19.40
N ALA A 201 -6.21 4.10 20.21
CA ALA A 201 -7.33 4.89 20.73
C ALA A 201 -8.03 5.69 19.61
N ALA A 202 -7.27 6.26 18.66
CA ALA A 202 -7.81 6.92 17.48
C ALA A 202 -8.68 5.97 16.63
N LYS A 203 -8.22 4.73 16.42
CA LYS A 203 -8.97 3.73 15.64
C LYS A 203 -10.24 3.21 16.31
N ALA A 204 -10.26 3.14 17.64
CA ALA A 204 -11.41 2.64 18.40
C ALA A 204 -12.71 3.44 18.15
N PHE A 205 -12.60 4.68 17.65
CA PHE A 205 -13.75 5.50 17.24
C PHE A 205 -14.39 5.05 15.92
N PHE A 206 -13.76 4.13 15.17
CA PHE A 206 -14.23 3.68 13.84
C PHE A 206 -14.76 2.26 13.82
N GLU A 207 -14.58 1.51 14.90
CA GLU A 207 -15.08 0.14 15.08
C GLU A 207 -16.44 0.12 15.82
N GLN A 208 -17.04 1.29 16.08
CA GLN A 208 -18.40 1.48 16.64
C GLN A 208 -19.41 1.72 15.53
#